data_AF-A0A661I9Y0-F1
#
_entry.id   AF-A0A661I9Y0-F1
#
_cell.length_a   1.000
_cell.length_b   1.000
_cell.length_c   1.000
_cell.angle_alpha   90.00
_cell.angle_beta   90.00
_cell.angle_gamma   90.00
#
_symmetry.space_group_name_H-M   'P 1'
#
loop_
_entity.id
_entity.type
_entity.pdbx_description
1 polymer ?
#
loop_
_entity_poly.entity_id
_entity_poly.type
_entity_poly.pdbx_seq_one_letter_code
_entity_poly.pdbx_strand_id
1 'polypeptide(L)'
;MKEPGFTFNIKEESLIGNVPFAAKRIVAIGTAERGPIAVSNGRKLLEAKDIVPYADYSSIEEVFGRYDEMTGQSELRLMRGVDLLCNGGANYIYPIRICDGNESGGTLRLRKNENVVGAYALEIGSYDTGSYSKDIQIRIRDSDGSPFEMQEIFYPDGTSTGFTLKYYPTTGSVQRIPPGGTLALLTGSTWTTVEVAQLVDPLDGVTPVEEGGTPDWANASSCIVHYGNRNAGYGWEHTVDPKLVANLSTGSTLDCAIYCDTGAPWGHNLIFADDATDTSQSDAPCVKGKAIRVRYFYDAKDLEVKWNDKSEIFKGLNSANNWIATINSGSTLIKAYSDTGTASKVVIMDSGTSTMPLNMDWTNLGAGNDGRNVSLSDYRAAYEIIEEENWDYLVLPGCSDPAVHNMIKSKLNTDWINNFEHVARLGHDTGVTIGEVIGWADGLRDKLIDLVSAGSDGIKHTNRYTDKVETGSAAYAACIVAGNESKHSISTDLLSVYLDGVEGLFGEWSKAERERLLDFGVKSIK
;
A
#
# COMPACT_ATOMS: atom_id res chain seq x y z
N MET A 1 37.70 -46.76 -15.12
CA MET A 1 37.89 -45.39 -15.66
C MET A 1 38.14 -44.49 -14.46
N LYS A 2 39.29 -43.80 -14.40
CA LYS A 2 39.55 -42.77 -13.39
C LYS A 2 38.92 -41.48 -13.89
N GLU A 3 38.07 -40.86 -13.07
CA GLU A 3 37.54 -39.53 -13.35
C GLU A 3 38.69 -38.51 -13.43
N PRO A 4 38.61 -37.50 -14.31
CA PRO A 4 39.62 -36.45 -14.37
C PRO A 4 39.51 -35.59 -13.11
N GLY A 5 40.56 -35.63 -12.28
CA GLY A 5 40.67 -34.71 -11.14
C GLY A 5 40.91 -33.29 -11.62
N PHE A 6 40.17 -32.33 -11.05
CA PHE A 6 40.49 -30.91 -11.20
C PHE A 6 41.64 -30.55 -10.25
N THR A 7 42.73 -30.00 -10.80
CA THR A 7 43.82 -29.43 -10.02
C THR A 7 43.77 -27.91 -10.16
N PHE A 8 43.56 -27.20 -9.06
CA PHE A 8 43.73 -25.73 -9.04
C PHE A 8 45.19 -25.42 -8.79
N ASN A 9 45.88 -24.86 -9.78
CA ASN A 9 47.21 -24.27 -9.59
C ASN A 9 47.03 -22.76 -9.39
N ILE A 10 47.10 -22.29 -8.14
CA ILE A 10 47.19 -20.86 -7.85
C ILE A 10 48.67 -20.49 -7.95
N LYS A 11 49.04 -19.61 -8.89
CA LYS A 11 50.38 -18.98 -8.91
C LYS A 11 50.43 -17.92 -7.80
N GLU A 12 51.45 -17.97 -6.94
CA GLU A 12 51.74 -16.92 -5.94
C GLU A 12 51.78 -15.50 -6.56
N GLU A 13 52.09 -15.40 -7.85
CA GLU A 13 52.23 -14.14 -8.58
C GLU A 13 50.91 -13.59 -9.16
N SER A 14 49.83 -14.38 -9.22
CA SER A 14 48.52 -13.94 -9.73
C SER A 14 47.65 -13.25 -8.66
N LEU A 15 48.11 -13.19 -7.41
CA LEU A 15 47.47 -12.52 -6.26
C LEU A 15 47.93 -11.06 -6.05
N ILE A 16 48.86 -10.55 -6.88
CA ILE A 16 49.42 -9.17 -6.80
C ILE A 16 48.85 -8.30 -7.95
N GLY A 17 47.82 -8.77 -8.65
CA GLY A 17 47.03 -7.91 -9.53
C GLY A 17 46.03 -7.12 -8.69
N ASN A 18 45.82 -5.85 -9.01
CA ASN A 18 44.63 -5.08 -8.62
C ASN A 18 43.38 -5.75 -9.22
N VAL A 19 43.02 -6.95 -8.73
CA VAL A 19 41.71 -7.52 -8.97
C VAL A 19 40.73 -6.56 -8.30
N PRO A 20 39.69 -6.07 -8.99
CA PRO A 20 38.62 -5.31 -8.35
C PRO A 20 38.21 -6.09 -7.11
N PHE A 21 38.43 -5.50 -5.92
CA PHE A 21 38.27 -6.19 -4.66
C PHE A 21 36.88 -6.80 -4.59
N ALA A 22 36.79 -8.07 -4.19
CA ALA A 22 35.51 -8.65 -3.84
C ALA A 22 35.00 -7.86 -2.63
N ALA A 23 34.13 -6.88 -2.90
CA ALA A 23 33.57 -6.03 -1.88
C ALA A 23 32.91 -6.89 -0.82
N LYS A 24 33.22 -6.58 0.44
CA LYS A 24 32.72 -7.36 1.57
C LYS A 24 31.20 -7.23 1.64
N ARG A 25 30.56 -8.35 1.95
CA ARG A 25 29.11 -8.48 2.08
C ARG A 25 28.72 -8.18 3.51
N ILE A 26 27.88 -7.17 3.70
CA ILE A 26 27.54 -6.69 5.03
C ILE A 26 26.06 -6.94 5.29
N VAL A 27 25.75 -7.66 6.36
CA VAL A 27 24.40 -7.79 6.87
C VAL A 27 24.14 -6.70 7.89
N ALA A 28 23.03 -5.98 7.74
CA ALA A 28 22.56 -4.98 8.70
C ALA A 28 21.17 -5.38 9.22
N ILE A 29 21.04 -5.60 10.53
CA ILE A 29 19.76 -6.02 11.14
C ILE A 29 19.21 -4.91 12.02
N GLY A 30 17.99 -4.44 11.74
CA GLY A 30 17.34 -3.40 12.54
C GLY A 30 15.87 -3.16 12.16
N THR A 31 15.25 -2.14 12.76
CA THR A 31 13.87 -1.75 12.41
C THR A 31 13.89 -0.69 11.30
N ALA A 32 12.86 -0.67 10.46
CA ALA A 32 12.73 0.27 9.34
C ALA A 32 11.30 0.78 9.22
N GLU A 33 11.12 1.93 8.57
CA GLU A 33 9.81 2.57 8.43
C GLU A 33 8.89 1.85 7.44
N ARG A 34 9.44 1.08 6.50
CA ARG A 34 8.69 0.28 5.51
C ARG A 34 9.50 -0.93 5.03
N GLY A 35 8.99 -1.64 4.03
CA GLY A 35 9.67 -2.75 3.37
C GLY A 35 9.31 -4.12 3.94
N PRO A 36 9.80 -5.19 3.30
CA PRO A 36 9.46 -6.55 3.69
C PRO A 36 10.05 -6.87 5.06
N ILE A 37 9.22 -7.41 5.95
CA ILE A 37 9.64 -7.82 7.29
C ILE A 37 10.19 -9.23 7.19
N ALA A 38 11.45 -9.40 7.57
CA ALA A 38 12.09 -10.71 7.60
C ALA A 38 11.69 -11.51 8.85
N VAL A 39 11.49 -10.83 9.98
CA VAL A 39 11.15 -11.45 11.27
C VAL A 39 10.15 -10.59 12.05
N SER A 40 9.14 -11.26 12.62
CA SER A 40 8.13 -10.65 13.49
C SER A 40 7.80 -11.62 14.63
N ASN A 41 7.83 -11.14 15.88
CA ASN A 41 7.51 -11.95 17.08
C ASN A 41 8.33 -13.26 17.17
N GLY A 42 9.62 -13.21 16.83
CA GLY A 42 10.55 -14.33 16.82
C GLY A 42 10.30 -15.34 15.71
N ARG A 43 9.43 -15.04 14.74
CA ARG A 43 9.11 -15.91 13.61
C ARG A 43 9.72 -15.35 12.33
N LYS A 44 10.36 -16.23 11.55
CA LYS A 44 10.80 -15.92 10.19
C LYS A 44 9.58 -15.77 9.28
N LEU A 45 9.55 -14.66 8.55
CA LEU A 45 8.55 -14.35 7.54
C LEU A 45 9.13 -14.38 6.12
N LEU A 46 10.45 -14.24 6.00
CA LEU A 46 11.20 -14.41 4.75
C LEU A 46 12.19 -15.56 4.88
N GLU A 47 12.48 -16.19 3.75
CA GLU A 47 13.57 -17.16 3.63
C GLU A 47 14.85 -16.46 3.17
N ALA A 48 15.99 -17.11 3.35
CA ALA A 48 17.30 -16.56 2.99
C ALA A 48 17.39 -16.11 1.51
N LYS A 49 16.81 -16.92 0.61
CA LYS A 49 16.73 -16.64 -0.84
C LYS A 49 15.99 -15.35 -1.20
N ASP A 50 15.15 -14.85 -0.28
CA ASP A 50 14.35 -13.64 -0.50
C ASP A 50 15.10 -12.38 -0.02
N ILE A 51 16.28 -12.54 0.62
CA ILE A 51 17.14 -11.42 1.01
C ILE A 51 18.05 -11.04 -0.17
N VAL A 52 17.83 -9.84 -0.69
CA VAL A 52 18.54 -9.32 -1.85
C VAL A 52 19.66 -8.37 -1.38
N PRO A 53 20.90 -8.49 -1.88
CA PRO A 53 21.92 -7.48 -1.65
C PRO A 53 21.65 -6.23 -2.48
N TYR A 54 21.93 -5.07 -1.90
CA TYR A 54 21.84 -3.79 -2.57
C TYR A 54 23.21 -3.15 -2.71
N ALA A 55 23.40 -2.46 -3.84
CA ALA A 55 24.67 -1.85 -4.19
C ALA A 55 24.79 -0.37 -3.77
N ASP A 56 23.67 0.29 -3.53
CA ASP A 56 23.61 1.72 -3.26
C ASP A 56 22.49 2.07 -2.27
N TYR A 57 22.64 3.23 -1.64
CA TYR A 57 21.68 3.71 -0.65
C TYR A 57 20.28 3.96 -1.23
N SER A 58 20.18 4.54 -2.42
CA SER A 58 18.91 4.95 -3.01
C SER A 58 18.00 3.75 -3.28
N SER A 59 18.57 2.64 -3.76
CA SER A 59 17.83 1.38 -3.93
C SER A 59 17.32 0.81 -2.60
N ILE A 60 18.09 0.94 -1.51
CA ILE A 60 17.66 0.47 -0.18
C ILE A 60 16.58 1.40 0.39
N GLU A 61 16.76 2.72 0.26
CA GLU A 61 15.79 3.75 0.65
C GLU A 61 14.45 3.53 -0.05
N GLU A 62 14.45 3.11 -1.31
CA GLU A 62 13.23 2.84 -2.05
C GLU A 62 12.38 1.73 -1.40
N VAL A 63 13.04 0.71 -0.85
CA VAL A 63 12.42 -0.48 -0.27
C VAL A 63 12.07 -0.28 1.20
N PHE A 64 13.02 0.22 1.99
CA PHE A 64 12.94 0.28 3.46
C PHE A 64 12.63 1.69 3.99
N GLY A 65 12.58 2.67 3.10
CA GLY A 65 12.20 4.04 3.39
C GLY A 65 13.36 4.91 3.87
N ARG A 66 13.02 6.12 4.30
CA ARG A 66 13.94 7.07 4.92
C ARG A 66 14.11 6.74 6.41
N TYR A 67 15.06 7.42 7.05
CA TYR A 67 15.12 7.44 8.51
C TYR A 67 14.60 8.79 9.01
N ASP A 68 13.76 8.77 10.06
CA ASP A 68 13.29 9.98 10.73
C ASP A 68 14.46 10.73 11.43
N GLU A 69 14.25 12.03 11.70
CA GLU A 69 15.05 12.75 12.70
C GLU A 69 15.07 11.97 14.03
N MET A 70 16.22 11.92 14.70
CA MET A 70 16.30 11.28 16.02
C MET A 70 15.45 12.02 17.03
N THR A 71 14.47 11.34 17.61
CA THR A 71 13.78 11.81 18.82
C THR A 71 14.47 11.35 20.11
N GLY A 72 15.59 10.63 20.00
CA GLY A 72 16.47 10.17 21.09
C GLY A 72 17.79 9.57 20.58
N GLN A 73 18.72 9.23 21.47
CA GLN A 73 20.10 8.83 21.12
C GLN A 73 20.28 7.34 20.73
N SER A 74 19.30 6.48 21.00
CA SER A 74 19.43 5.01 20.88
C SER A 74 18.28 4.33 20.14
N GLU A 75 17.68 5.01 19.16
CA GLU A 75 16.64 4.39 18.34
C GLU A 75 17.24 3.33 17.40
N LEU A 76 16.71 2.11 17.41
CA LEU A 76 17.06 1.03 16.49
C LEU A 76 16.60 1.35 15.07
N ARG A 77 17.44 1.95 14.22
CA ARG A 77 17.06 2.34 12.85
C ARG A 77 18.01 1.75 11.82
N LEU A 78 17.52 0.77 11.09
CA LEU A 78 18.21 0.10 9.99
C LEU A 78 18.74 1.12 8.97
N MET A 79 17.88 2.02 8.49
CA MET A 79 18.22 2.95 7.40
C MET A 79 19.28 3.99 7.78
N ARG A 80 19.43 4.33 9.05
CA ARG A 80 20.55 5.17 9.52
C ARG A 80 21.86 4.39 9.51
N GLY A 81 21.85 3.13 9.96
CA GLY A 81 23.01 2.25 9.87
C GLY A 81 23.45 2.01 8.42
N VAL A 82 22.49 1.81 7.51
CA VAL A 82 22.73 1.67 6.08
C VAL A 82 23.34 2.94 5.47
N ASP A 83 22.84 4.13 5.84
CA ASP A 83 23.44 5.39 5.38
C ASP A 83 24.92 5.48 5.77
N LEU A 84 25.23 5.13 7.02
CA LEU A 84 26.60 5.11 7.54
C LEU A 84 27.48 4.03 6.90
N LEU A 85 26.92 2.86 6.57
CA LEU A 85 27.60 1.82 5.79
C LEU A 85 27.98 2.34 4.39
N CYS A 86 27.03 2.94 3.69
CA CYS A 86 27.22 3.51 2.36
C CYS A 86 28.24 4.67 2.39
N ASN A 87 28.17 5.56 3.39
CA ASN A 87 29.15 6.62 3.60
C ASN A 87 30.56 6.06 3.89
N GLY A 88 30.64 4.92 4.59
CA GLY A 88 31.89 4.16 4.76
C GLY A 88 32.44 3.59 3.44
N GLY A 89 31.60 3.41 2.41
CA GLY A 89 31.95 2.86 1.11
C GLY A 89 31.45 1.43 0.87
N ALA A 90 30.50 0.94 1.66
CA ALA A 90 29.87 -0.35 1.45
C ALA A 90 29.02 -0.36 0.18
N ASN A 91 29.19 -1.40 -0.65
CA ASN A 91 28.47 -1.57 -1.92
C ASN A 91 27.79 -2.95 -2.06
N TYR A 92 27.72 -3.74 -0.97
CA TYR A 92 27.01 -5.03 -0.93
C TYR A 92 26.37 -5.21 0.45
N ILE A 93 25.19 -4.62 0.63
CA ILE A 93 24.49 -4.59 1.91
C ILE A 93 23.25 -5.49 1.83
N TYR A 94 23.08 -6.36 2.82
CA TYR A 94 21.92 -7.21 3.06
C TYR A 94 21.12 -6.60 4.23
N PRO A 95 20.20 -5.66 3.96
CA PRO A 95 19.35 -5.07 4.99
C PRO A 95 18.28 -6.07 5.43
N ILE A 96 18.16 -6.29 6.73
CA ILE A 96 17.18 -7.19 7.32
C ILE A 96 16.32 -6.40 8.29
N ARG A 97 15.06 -6.23 7.90
CA ARG A 97 14.04 -5.58 8.73
C ARG A 97 13.46 -6.59 9.71
N ILE A 98 13.53 -6.23 10.99
CA ILE A 98 12.90 -6.96 12.11
C ILE A 98 11.88 -6.06 12.82
N CYS A 99 10.88 -6.65 13.45
CA CYS A 99 9.87 -5.95 14.26
C CYS A 99 9.35 -6.84 15.41
N ASP A 100 8.69 -6.21 16.37
CA ASP A 100 8.12 -6.85 17.57
C ASP A 100 6.70 -7.42 17.35
N GLY A 101 6.21 -7.47 16.12
CA GLY A 101 4.87 -7.96 15.78
C GLY A 101 3.72 -7.02 16.14
N ASN A 102 4.01 -5.83 16.65
CA ASN A 102 3.02 -4.76 16.82
C ASN A 102 3.03 -3.78 15.66
N GLU A 103 3.78 -4.03 14.59
CA GLU A 103 3.80 -3.17 13.42
C GLU A 103 2.39 -2.98 12.85
N SER A 104 2.07 -1.76 12.48
CA SER A 104 0.81 -1.44 11.85
C SER A 104 1.07 -0.59 10.63
N GLY A 105 0.29 -0.84 9.58
CA GLY A 105 0.13 0.10 8.49
C GLY A 105 -0.94 1.13 8.84
N GLY A 106 -0.82 2.31 8.27
CA GLY A 106 -1.86 3.31 8.29
C GLY A 106 -3.03 2.87 7.44
N THR A 107 -4.25 3.07 7.93
CA THR A 107 -5.46 2.83 7.14
C THR A 107 -6.35 4.08 7.08
N LEU A 108 -7.17 4.13 6.05
CA LEU A 108 -8.16 5.16 5.80
C LEU A 108 -9.43 4.49 5.30
N ARG A 109 -10.52 4.70 6.04
CA ARG A 109 -11.84 4.20 5.65
C ARG A 109 -12.57 5.24 4.83
N LEU A 110 -12.86 4.90 3.58
CA LEU A 110 -13.56 5.78 2.65
C LEU A 110 -15.06 5.71 2.93
N ARG A 111 -15.71 6.86 3.14
CA ARG A 111 -17.14 6.91 3.44
C ARG A 111 -17.99 6.78 2.17
N LYS A 112 -19.11 6.07 2.31
CA LYS A 112 -20.17 5.90 1.30
C LYS A 112 -21.11 7.11 1.24
N ASN A 113 -21.34 7.76 2.38
CA ASN A 113 -22.25 8.89 2.53
C ASN A 113 -21.79 9.77 3.70
N GLU A 114 -21.84 11.10 3.54
CA GLU A 114 -21.45 12.05 4.59
C GLU A 114 -22.38 11.94 5.82
N ASN A 115 -23.63 11.55 5.60
CA ASN A 115 -24.70 11.58 6.60
C ASN A 115 -24.88 10.26 7.35
N VAL A 116 -24.18 9.18 6.98
CA VAL A 116 -24.31 7.87 7.63
C VAL A 116 -22.98 7.48 8.28
N VAL A 117 -22.90 7.72 9.59
CA VAL A 117 -21.77 7.30 10.40
C VAL A 117 -21.66 5.77 10.35
N GLY A 118 -20.50 5.27 9.94
CA GLY A 118 -20.21 3.82 9.88
C GLY A 118 -20.51 3.15 8.54
N ALA A 119 -21.02 3.88 7.53
CA ALA A 119 -21.15 3.35 6.17
C ALA A 119 -19.86 3.61 5.37
N TYR A 120 -19.01 2.60 5.27
CA TYR A 120 -17.75 2.67 4.52
C TYR A 120 -17.87 1.98 3.15
N ALA A 121 -17.30 2.61 2.13
CA ALA A 121 -17.22 2.13 0.77
C ALA A 121 -15.89 1.41 0.47
N LEU A 122 -14.85 1.57 1.29
CA LEU A 122 -13.57 0.87 1.12
C LEU A 122 -12.71 1.10 2.36
N GLU A 123 -11.79 0.19 2.65
CA GLU A 123 -10.63 0.49 3.48
C GLU A 123 -9.37 0.49 2.60
N ILE A 124 -8.62 1.59 2.62
CA ILE A 124 -7.28 1.67 2.03
C ILE A 124 -6.27 1.59 3.16
N GLY A 125 -5.33 0.66 3.05
CA GLY A 125 -4.18 0.57 3.95
C GLY A 125 -2.86 0.81 3.20
N SER A 126 -1.79 1.07 3.92
CA SER A 126 -0.44 1.05 3.34
C SER A 126 -0.07 -0.35 2.85
N TYR A 127 0.78 -0.43 1.82
CA TYR A 127 1.19 -1.70 1.23
C TYR A 127 2.04 -2.52 2.20
N ASP A 128 3.08 -1.89 2.74
CA ASP A 128 3.88 -2.38 3.86
C ASP A 128 3.36 -1.80 5.18
N THR A 129 3.61 -2.47 6.28
CA THR A 129 3.43 -1.95 7.64
C THR A 129 4.60 -1.04 8.03
N GLY A 130 4.39 -0.11 8.96
CA GLY A 130 5.41 0.81 9.45
C GLY A 130 4.95 2.27 9.44
N SER A 131 5.73 3.14 10.05
CA SER A 131 5.34 4.54 10.31
C SER A 131 5.30 5.43 9.07
N TYR A 132 5.94 5.05 7.96
CA TYR A 132 5.89 5.80 6.69
C TYR A 132 4.46 6.04 6.18
N SER A 133 3.52 5.19 6.60
CA SER A 133 2.12 5.28 6.16
C SER A 133 1.48 6.62 6.54
N LYS A 134 1.92 7.25 7.65
CA LYS A 134 1.41 8.56 8.11
C LYS A 134 1.64 9.67 7.08
N ASP A 135 2.61 9.47 6.19
CA ASP A 135 3.04 10.41 5.16
C ASP A 135 2.45 10.07 3.78
N ILE A 136 1.71 8.97 3.66
CA ILE A 136 0.96 8.64 2.45
C ILE A 136 -0.28 9.53 2.40
N GLN A 137 -0.38 10.32 1.35
CA GLN A 137 -1.52 11.21 1.09
C GLN A 137 -2.37 10.65 -0.03
N ILE A 138 -3.69 10.68 0.17
CA ILE A 138 -4.68 10.19 -0.79
C ILE A 138 -5.63 11.32 -1.17
N ARG A 139 -5.98 11.40 -2.44
CA ARG A 139 -7.03 12.27 -2.96
C ARG A 139 -7.95 11.49 -3.89
N ILE A 140 -9.26 11.72 -3.77
CA ILE A 140 -10.28 11.11 -4.61
C ILE A 140 -11.07 12.23 -5.30
N ARG A 141 -11.18 12.15 -6.61
CA ARG A 141 -11.97 13.08 -7.41
C ARG A 141 -12.80 12.35 -8.45
N ASP A 142 -13.80 13.02 -8.99
CA ASP A 142 -14.48 12.54 -10.20
C ASP A 142 -13.47 12.41 -11.34
N SER A 143 -13.55 11.30 -12.08
CA SER A 143 -12.77 11.13 -13.29
C SER A 143 -13.16 12.21 -14.30
N ASP A 144 -12.16 12.73 -15.02
CA ASP A 144 -12.41 13.67 -16.11
C ASP A 144 -13.35 13.02 -17.15
N GLY A 145 -14.56 13.56 -17.29
CA GLY A 145 -15.59 13.01 -18.19
C GLY A 145 -16.66 12.14 -17.59
N SER A 146 -16.61 11.93 -16.28
CA SER A 146 -17.72 11.33 -15.55
C SER A 146 -18.95 12.27 -15.57
N PRO A 147 -20.18 11.74 -15.74
CA PRO A 147 -20.50 10.31 -15.93
C PRO A 147 -20.22 9.84 -17.37
N PHE A 148 -19.78 8.59 -17.51
CA PHE A 148 -19.57 7.94 -18.81
C PHE A 148 -20.88 7.33 -19.33
N GLU A 149 -21.11 7.38 -20.65
CA GLU A 149 -22.28 6.78 -21.30
C GLU A 149 -21.88 5.49 -22.04
N MET A 150 -22.46 4.35 -21.67
CA MET A 150 -22.47 3.14 -22.49
C MET A 150 -23.79 3.05 -23.23
N GLN A 151 -23.71 2.78 -24.53
CA GLN A 151 -24.88 2.63 -25.38
C GLN A 151 -24.95 1.19 -25.90
N GLU A 152 -26.10 0.55 -25.74
CA GLU A 152 -26.45 -0.71 -26.43
C GLU A 152 -27.70 -0.48 -27.28
N ILE A 153 -27.67 -0.96 -28.52
CA ILE A 153 -28.81 -0.91 -29.42
C ILE A 153 -29.29 -2.35 -29.64
N PHE A 154 -30.53 -2.62 -29.26
CA PHE A 154 -31.22 -3.88 -29.53
C PHE A 154 -32.05 -3.73 -30.80
N TYR A 155 -31.82 -4.56 -31.79
CA TYR A 155 -32.57 -4.58 -33.02
C TYR A 155 -33.83 -5.45 -32.91
N PRO A 156 -34.85 -5.23 -33.76
CA PRO A 156 -36.11 -5.99 -33.74
C PRO A 156 -35.95 -7.51 -33.93
N ASP A 157 -34.83 -7.95 -34.47
CA ASP A 157 -34.49 -9.36 -34.69
C ASP A 157 -33.85 -10.03 -33.45
N GLY A 158 -33.72 -9.29 -32.35
CA GLY A 158 -33.12 -9.76 -31.10
C GLY A 158 -31.60 -9.69 -31.07
N THR A 159 -30.96 -9.15 -32.11
CA THR A 159 -29.51 -8.91 -32.11
C THR A 159 -29.18 -7.60 -31.39
N SER A 160 -27.95 -7.47 -30.85
CA SER A 160 -27.46 -6.21 -30.30
C SER A 160 -26.14 -5.78 -30.93
N THR A 161 -25.86 -4.47 -30.93
CA THR A 161 -24.59 -3.92 -31.44
C THR A 161 -23.37 -4.28 -30.58
N GLY A 162 -23.57 -4.90 -29.41
CA GLY A 162 -22.61 -4.87 -28.32
C GLY A 162 -22.48 -3.46 -27.72
N PHE A 163 -21.76 -3.36 -26.60
CA PHE A 163 -21.58 -2.10 -25.87
C PHE A 163 -20.63 -1.16 -26.62
N THR A 164 -21.08 0.06 -26.90
CA THR A 164 -20.21 1.15 -27.37
C THR A 164 -20.04 2.17 -26.25
N LEU A 165 -18.80 2.41 -25.80
CA LEU A 165 -18.49 3.42 -24.79
C LEU A 165 -18.31 4.80 -25.45
N LYS A 166 -19.04 5.82 -24.97
CA LYS A 166 -18.91 7.22 -25.42
C LYS A 166 -18.69 8.16 -24.22
N TYR A 167 -17.88 9.19 -24.44
CA TYR A 167 -17.59 10.23 -23.45
C TYR A 167 -18.71 11.28 -23.43
N TYR A 168 -19.17 11.68 -22.24
CA TYR A 168 -20.18 12.74 -22.10
C TYR A 168 -19.50 14.09 -21.76
N PRO A 169 -19.48 15.08 -22.67
CA PRO A 169 -18.90 16.39 -22.35
C PRO A 169 -19.81 17.18 -21.40
N THR A 170 -19.30 17.48 -20.20
CA THR A 170 -19.94 18.29 -19.17
C THR A 170 -19.97 19.79 -19.53
N THR A 171 -20.75 20.17 -20.54
CA THR A 171 -21.04 21.59 -20.85
C THR A 171 -22.52 21.97 -20.71
N GLY A 172 -23.35 21.11 -20.13
CA GLY A 172 -24.73 21.43 -19.76
C GLY A 172 -25.06 20.85 -18.38
N SER A 173 -25.51 21.69 -17.46
CA SER A 173 -25.94 21.31 -16.12
C SER A 173 -27.19 20.43 -16.17
N VAL A 174 -27.06 19.16 -15.81
CA VAL A 174 -28.20 18.30 -15.48
C VAL A 174 -28.56 18.58 -14.02
N GLN A 175 -29.66 19.31 -13.78
CA GLN A 175 -30.17 19.51 -12.42
C GLN A 175 -30.88 18.22 -11.94
N ARG A 176 -30.40 17.64 -10.83
CA ARG A 176 -31.18 16.66 -10.05
C ARG A 176 -32.32 17.40 -9.34
N ILE A 177 -33.56 16.94 -9.53
CA ILE A 177 -34.75 17.51 -8.89
C ILE A 177 -35.15 16.59 -7.73
N PRO A 178 -35.16 17.07 -6.48
CA PRO A 178 -35.52 16.25 -5.33
C PRO A 178 -37.03 15.91 -5.31
N PRO A 179 -37.45 14.85 -4.57
CA PRO A 179 -38.86 14.52 -4.38
C PRO A 179 -39.64 15.73 -3.83
N GLY A 180 -40.76 16.10 -4.49
CA GLY A 180 -41.55 17.29 -4.18
C GLY A 180 -41.09 18.58 -4.87
N GLY A 181 -40.05 18.53 -5.71
CA GLY A 181 -39.67 19.65 -6.59
C GLY A 181 -40.68 19.86 -7.72
N THR A 182 -40.83 21.11 -8.17
CA THR A 182 -41.70 21.46 -9.31
C THR A 182 -40.86 21.48 -10.60
N LEU A 183 -41.29 20.70 -11.60
CA LEU A 183 -40.68 20.71 -12.92
C LEU A 183 -41.34 21.81 -13.76
N ALA A 184 -40.58 22.78 -14.26
CA ALA A 184 -41.09 23.75 -15.23
C ALA A 184 -40.75 23.27 -16.64
N LEU A 185 -41.76 22.81 -17.38
CA LEU A 185 -41.63 22.40 -18.77
C LEU A 185 -42.01 23.57 -19.68
N LEU A 186 -41.11 23.93 -20.58
CA LEU A 186 -41.40 24.88 -21.66
C LEU A 186 -41.84 24.09 -22.89
N THR A 187 -43.12 24.22 -23.26
CA THR A 187 -43.64 23.70 -24.54
C THR A 187 -44.03 24.88 -25.42
N GLY A 188 -43.25 25.13 -26.48
CA GLY A 188 -43.36 26.34 -27.28
C GLY A 188 -42.96 27.60 -26.50
N SER A 189 -43.85 28.60 -26.43
CA SER A 189 -43.63 29.85 -25.66
C SER A 189 -44.31 29.86 -24.28
N THR A 190 -44.81 28.71 -23.82
CA THR A 190 -45.64 28.61 -22.61
C THR A 190 -44.96 27.73 -21.57
N TRP A 191 -44.85 28.26 -20.34
CA TRP A 191 -44.34 27.53 -19.20
C TRP A 191 -45.46 26.80 -18.49
N THR A 192 -45.29 25.50 -18.21
CA THR A 192 -46.21 24.71 -17.41
C THR A 192 -45.45 24.06 -16.26
N THR A 193 -45.91 24.28 -15.03
CA THR A 193 -45.36 23.68 -13.82
C THR A 193 -46.09 22.40 -13.47
N VAL A 194 -45.33 21.31 -13.26
CA VAL A 194 -45.85 20.01 -12.82
C VAL A 194 -45.24 19.68 -11.46
N GLU A 195 -46.07 19.41 -10.46
CA GLU A 195 -45.63 18.89 -9.16
C GLU A 195 -45.34 17.40 -9.27
N VAL A 196 -44.14 16.98 -8.83
CA VAL A 196 -43.78 15.57 -8.73
C VAL A 196 -44.45 14.99 -7.48
N ALA A 197 -45.48 14.16 -7.67
CA ALA A 197 -46.23 13.54 -6.58
C ALA A 197 -45.37 12.55 -5.77
N GLN A 198 -45.53 12.55 -4.44
CA GLN A 198 -44.92 11.57 -3.55
C GLN A 198 -45.45 10.16 -3.85
N LEU A 199 -44.56 9.21 -4.12
CA LEU A 199 -44.87 7.78 -4.07
C LEU A 199 -45.05 7.39 -2.59
N VAL A 200 -46.28 7.02 -2.22
CA VAL A 200 -46.59 6.42 -0.91
C VAL A 200 -46.44 4.90 -1.04
N ASP A 201 -45.68 4.31 -0.12
CA ASP A 201 -45.36 2.89 -0.02
C ASP A 201 -46.65 2.06 0.24
N PRO A 202 -47.05 1.12 -0.63
CA PRO A 202 -48.26 0.32 -0.43
C PRO A 202 -47.92 -0.95 0.35
N LEU A 203 -47.55 -0.81 1.62
CA LEU A 203 -47.46 -1.92 2.57
C LEU A 203 -48.54 -1.76 3.64
N ASP A 204 -49.80 -1.98 3.25
CA ASP A 204 -50.83 -2.45 4.18
C ASP A 204 -52.02 -3.05 3.42
N GLY A 205 -52.20 -4.37 3.53
CA GLY A 205 -53.51 -5.00 3.46
C GLY A 205 -53.98 -5.66 2.15
N VAL A 206 -53.20 -6.55 1.54
CA VAL A 206 -53.75 -7.44 0.48
C VAL A 206 -53.60 -8.92 0.87
N THR A 207 -54.74 -9.58 1.07
CA THR A 207 -54.90 -11.03 1.25
C THR A 207 -54.79 -11.77 -0.10
N PRO A 208 -54.27 -13.00 -0.16
CA PRO A 208 -54.16 -13.76 -1.41
C PRO A 208 -55.54 -14.22 -1.90
N VAL A 209 -55.81 -14.11 -3.19
CA VAL A 209 -56.99 -14.71 -3.85
C VAL A 209 -56.60 -16.05 -4.46
N GLU A 210 -57.38 -17.10 -4.18
CA GLU A 210 -57.19 -18.46 -4.68
C GLU A 210 -57.41 -18.58 -6.20
N GLU A 211 -56.61 -19.46 -6.82
CA GLU A 211 -56.66 -19.85 -8.22
C GLU A 211 -57.98 -20.52 -8.59
N GLY A 212 -58.67 -20.00 -9.61
CA GLY A 212 -59.92 -20.62 -10.07
C GLY A 212 -60.60 -19.90 -11.22
N GLY A 213 -59.89 -19.66 -12.33
CA GLY A 213 -60.52 -19.17 -13.56
C GLY A 213 -59.53 -19.08 -14.71
N THR A 214 -59.74 -19.87 -15.76
CA THR A 214 -59.07 -19.69 -17.06
C THR A 214 -59.45 -18.32 -17.62
N PRO A 215 -58.51 -17.36 -17.81
CA PRO A 215 -58.80 -16.12 -18.48
C PRO A 215 -58.93 -16.38 -19.98
N ASP A 216 -59.79 -15.60 -20.63
CA ASP A 216 -59.97 -15.55 -22.08
C ASP A 216 -58.95 -14.57 -22.67
N TRP A 217 -57.93 -15.06 -23.38
CA TRP A 217 -56.77 -14.27 -23.84
C TRP A 217 -57.03 -13.49 -25.14
N ALA A 218 -58.27 -13.09 -25.40
CA ALA A 218 -58.63 -12.60 -26.72
C ALA A 218 -58.46 -11.09 -26.94
N ASN A 219 -58.31 -10.22 -25.93
CA ASN A 219 -58.33 -8.75 -26.17
C ASN A 219 -57.58 -7.86 -25.14
N ALA A 220 -56.51 -8.33 -24.49
CA ALA A 220 -55.72 -7.49 -23.59
C ALA A 220 -54.38 -7.08 -24.24
N SER A 221 -54.38 -5.96 -24.94
CA SER A 221 -53.16 -5.28 -25.42
C SER A 221 -52.57 -4.42 -24.29
N SER A 222 -51.87 -5.05 -23.34
CA SER A 222 -51.04 -4.34 -22.37
C SER A 222 -49.55 -4.55 -22.70
N CYS A 223 -48.79 -3.46 -22.68
CA CYS A 223 -47.33 -3.53 -22.77
C CYS A 223 -46.82 -3.95 -21.38
N ILE A 224 -46.65 -5.26 -21.16
CA ILE A 224 -46.08 -5.79 -19.91
C ILE A 224 -44.56 -5.89 -20.09
N VAL A 225 -43.80 -5.02 -19.41
CA VAL A 225 -42.37 -5.23 -19.23
C VAL A 225 -42.19 -6.15 -18.02
N HIS A 226 -42.05 -7.45 -18.26
CA HIS A 226 -41.71 -8.41 -17.21
C HIS A 226 -40.26 -8.22 -16.76
N TYR A 227 -40.04 -7.71 -15.56
CA TYR A 227 -38.76 -7.82 -14.86
C TYR A 227 -38.77 -9.08 -14.00
N GLY A 228 -38.21 -10.17 -14.54
CA GLY A 228 -37.92 -11.37 -13.76
C GLY A 228 -36.58 -11.22 -13.05
N ASN A 229 -36.57 -11.16 -11.72
CA ASN A 229 -35.38 -11.48 -10.95
C ASN A 229 -35.14 -12.99 -11.09
N ARG A 230 -34.05 -13.42 -11.75
CA ARG A 230 -33.77 -14.84 -12.00
C ARG A 230 -33.67 -15.69 -10.73
N ASN A 231 -33.54 -15.08 -9.55
CA ASN A 231 -33.38 -15.77 -8.27
C ASN A 231 -34.60 -15.73 -7.34
N ALA A 232 -35.68 -15.04 -7.68
CA ALA A 232 -36.92 -15.07 -6.89
C ALA A 232 -38.10 -15.03 -7.86
N GLY A 233 -38.85 -16.13 -7.98
CA GLY A 233 -39.94 -16.33 -8.95
C GLY A 233 -41.18 -15.45 -8.77
N TYR A 234 -41.02 -14.16 -8.54
CA TYR A 234 -42.10 -13.17 -8.44
C TYR A 234 -41.83 -12.02 -9.43
N GLY A 235 -42.76 -11.80 -10.34
CA GLY A 235 -42.75 -10.63 -11.24
C GLY A 235 -43.43 -9.44 -10.58
N TRP A 236 -42.87 -8.25 -10.79
CA TRP A 236 -43.49 -6.98 -10.40
C TRP A 236 -44.08 -6.31 -11.63
N GLU A 237 -45.32 -5.85 -11.54
CA GLU A 237 -45.99 -5.07 -12.60
C GLU A 237 -45.99 -3.58 -12.23
N HIS A 238 -45.53 -2.73 -13.14
CA HIS A 238 -45.71 -1.28 -13.05
C HIS A 238 -46.60 -0.80 -14.21
N THR A 239 -47.73 -0.18 -13.87
CA THR A 239 -48.65 0.41 -14.83
C THR A 239 -48.37 1.91 -14.97
N VAL A 240 -48.05 2.38 -16.18
CA VAL A 240 -47.93 3.82 -16.47
C VAL A 240 -49.33 4.42 -16.56
N ASP A 241 -49.58 5.56 -15.91
CA ASP A 241 -50.89 6.24 -15.96
C ASP A 241 -51.22 6.66 -17.41
N PRO A 242 -52.29 6.12 -18.03
CA PRO A 242 -52.66 6.44 -19.40
C PRO A 242 -53.06 7.92 -19.61
N LYS A 243 -53.29 8.70 -18.54
CA LYS A 243 -53.58 10.14 -18.66
C LYS A 243 -52.37 11.00 -19.03
N LEU A 244 -51.13 10.52 -18.83
CA LEU A 244 -49.92 11.28 -19.17
C LEU A 244 -49.69 11.39 -20.69
N VAL A 245 -50.24 10.44 -21.46
CA VAL A 245 -49.96 10.29 -22.89
C VAL A 245 -50.88 11.13 -23.78
N ALA A 246 -52.04 11.57 -23.26
CA ALA A 246 -53.09 12.22 -24.05
C ALA A 246 -52.80 13.66 -24.50
N ASN A 247 -51.71 14.30 -24.06
CA ASN A 247 -51.45 15.73 -24.28
C ASN A 247 -50.17 16.06 -25.09
N LEU A 248 -49.52 15.09 -25.72
CA LEU A 248 -48.31 15.34 -26.53
C LEU A 248 -48.66 15.60 -27.99
N SER A 249 -48.23 16.73 -28.55
CA SER A 249 -48.33 17.01 -29.98
C SER A 249 -47.28 16.21 -30.77
N THR A 250 -47.60 15.90 -32.03
CA THR A 250 -46.70 15.23 -32.98
C THR A 250 -45.36 15.95 -33.08
N GLY A 251 -44.25 15.24 -32.83
CA GLY A 251 -42.90 15.82 -32.79
C GLY A 251 -42.40 16.23 -31.40
N SER A 252 -43.12 15.92 -30.33
CA SER A 252 -42.65 16.13 -28.95
C SER A 252 -41.84 14.93 -28.45
N THR A 253 -40.65 15.17 -27.90
CA THR A 253 -39.90 14.18 -27.13
C THR A 253 -40.55 14.01 -25.76
N LEU A 254 -40.97 12.79 -25.39
CA LEU A 254 -41.37 12.49 -24.02
C LEU A 254 -40.11 12.11 -23.23
N ASP A 255 -39.67 12.99 -22.35
CA ASP A 255 -38.65 12.66 -21.35
C ASP A 255 -39.33 11.98 -20.16
N CYS A 256 -39.42 10.65 -20.19
CA CYS A 256 -39.84 9.87 -19.02
C CYS A 256 -38.62 9.22 -18.36
N ALA A 257 -38.24 9.74 -17.19
CA ALA A 257 -37.28 9.08 -16.31
C ALA A 257 -37.98 7.90 -15.63
N ILE A 258 -37.68 6.68 -16.07
CA ILE A 258 -38.08 5.47 -15.34
C ILE A 258 -37.02 5.21 -14.27
N TYR A 259 -37.37 5.47 -13.01
CA TYR A 259 -36.53 5.09 -11.88
C TYR A 259 -36.75 3.61 -11.58
N CYS A 260 -35.81 2.76 -11.97
CA CYS A 260 -35.74 1.40 -11.47
C CYS A 260 -34.96 1.42 -10.15
N ASP A 261 -35.67 1.30 -9.02
CA ASP A 261 -35.04 0.96 -7.74
C ASP A 261 -34.87 -0.56 -7.68
N THR A 262 -33.88 -1.04 -8.42
CA THR A 262 -33.47 -2.45 -8.34
C THR A 262 -32.03 -2.46 -7.88
N GLY A 263 -31.74 -3.07 -6.74
CA GLY A 263 -30.39 -3.37 -6.23
C GLY A 263 -29.60 -4.33 -7.12
N ALA A 264 -29.49 -4.00 -8.41
CA ALA A 264 -28.72 -4.70 -9.42
C ALA A 264 -27.69 -3.72 -10.03
N PRO A 265 -26.47 -4.19 -10.37
CA PRO A 265 -25.25 -3.38 -10.46
C PRO A 265 -25.12 -2.38 -11.62
N TRP A 266 -26.20 -2.07 -12.35
CA TRP A 266 -26.11 -1.29 -13.59
C TRP A 266 -27.12 -0.15 -13.59
N GLY A 267 -26.62 1.06 -13.29
CA GLY A 267 -27.11 2.35 -13.82
C GLY A 267 -28.58 2.75 -13.63
N HIS A 268 -28.82 4.07 -13.66
CA HIS A 268 -30.15 4.58 -13.95
C HIS A 268 -30.49 4.22 -15.41
N ASN A 269 -31.48 3.37 -15.61
CA ASN A 269 -31.93 2.96 -16.94
C ASN A 269 -32.85 4.05 -17.52
N LEU A 270 -32.36 4.79 -18.52
CA LEU A 270 -33.20 5.62 -19.38
C LEU A 270 -33.46 4.86 -20.68
N ILE A 271 -34.71 4.46 -20.89
CA ILE A 271 -35.16 3.85 -22.14
C ILE A 271 -35.64 4.98 -23.06
N PHE A 272 -34.93 5.20 -24.16
CA PHE A 272 -35.36 6.14 -25.20
C PHE A 272 -35.99 5.38 -26.37
N ALA A 273 -37.22 5.74 -26.73
CA ALA A 273 -37.84 5.32 -27.98
C ALA A 273 -37.68 6.45 -29.01
N ASP A 274 -37.02 6.18 -30.14
CA ASP A 274 -36.88 7.15 -31.23
C ASP A 274 -38.20 7.22 -32.06
N ASP A 275 -38.78 8.42 -32.10
CA ASP A 275 -39.89 8.92 -32.93
C ASP A 275 -41.21 8.12 -32.91
N ALA A 276 -42.28 8.69 -32.37
CA ALA A 276 -43.65 8.24 -32.65
C ALA A 276 -44.23 9.07 -33.82
N THR A 277 -44.31 8.50 -35.03
CA THR A 277 -44.92 9.14 -36.20
C THR A 277 -46.31 8.59 -36.54
N ASP A 278 -47.01 7.94 -35.60
CA ASP A 278 -48.35 7.43 -35.87
C ASP A 278 -49.32 7.82 -34.75
N THR A 279 -50.28 8.70 -35.07
CA THR A 279 -51.24 9.28 -34.13
C THR A 279 -52.65 8.73 -34.32
N SER A 280 -52.81 7.49 -34.81
CA SER A 280 -54.16 6.90 -34.89
C SER A 280 -54.19 5.43 -34.50
N GLN A 281 -54.13 5.14 -33.19
CA GLN A 281 -54.92 4.09 -32.53
C GLN A 281 -54.62 4.08 -31.02
N SER A 282 -55.63 3.75 -30.22
CA SER A 282 -55.59 3.65 -28.75
C SER A 282 -54.85 2.40 -28.24
N ASP A 283 -53.82 1.96 -28.96
CA ASP A 283 -52.98 0.84 -28.55
C ASP A 283 -51.76 1.41 -27.81
N ALA A 284 -51.43 0.80 -26.67
CA ALA A 284 -50.19 1.08 -25.96
C ALA A 284 -49.02 1.01 -26.97
N PRO A 285 -48.02 1.91 -26.91
CA PRO A 285 -46.93 1.96 -27.87
C PRO A 285 -46.15 0.65 -27.84
N CYS A 286 -46.52 -0.27 -28.73
CA CYS A 286 -45.75 -1.47 -29.00
C CYS A 286 -44.62 -1.06 -29.94
N VAL A 287 -43.38 -1.12 -29.45
CA VAL A 287 -42.15 -0.80 -30.20
C VAL A 287 -41.84 -1.91 -31.22
N LYS A 288 -42.83 -2.27 -32.05
CA LYS A 288 -42.71 -3.37 -33.01
C LYS A 288 -41.98 -2.85 -34.25
N GLY A 289 -40.74 -3.33 -34.45
CA GLY A 289 -39.94 -3.00 -35.64
C GLY A 289 -38.95 -1.84 -35.48
N LYS A 290 -38.73 -1.32 -34.26
CA LYS A 290 -37.72 -0.28 -33.99
C LYS A 290 -36.62 -0.79 -33.07
N ALA A 291 -35.42 -0.26 -33.27
CA ALA A 291 -34.30 -0.56 -32.40
C ALA A 291 -34.47 0.16 -31.05
N ILE A 292 -34.27 -0.56 -29.94
CA ILE A 292 -34.29 0.00 -28.59
C ILE A 292 -32.88 0.44 -28.26
N ARG A 293 -32.70 1.71 -27.92
CA ARG A 293 -31.42 2.24 -27.45
C ARG A 293 -31.45 2.31 -25.93
N VAL A 294 -30.61 1.50 -25.29
CA VAL A 294 -30.38 1.58 -23.85
C VAL A 294 -29.09 2.34 -23.61
N ARG A 295 -29.17 3.36 -22.74
CA ARG A 295 -28.01 4.13 -22.29
C ARG A 295 -27.78 3.84 -20.81
N TYR A 296 -26.56 3.47 -20.47
CA TYR A 296 -26.11 3.27 -19.10
C TYR A 296 -25.15 4.41 -18.76
N PHE A 297 -25.44 5.13 -17.68
CA PHE A 297 -24.50 6.09 -17.12
C PHE A 297 -23.80 5.48 -15.92
N TYR A 298 -22.47 5.59 -15.85
CA TYR A 298 -21.72 5.23 -14.67
C TYR A 298 -20.81 6.36 -14.22
N ASP A 299 -20.80 6.59 -12.92
CA ASP A 299 -19.83 7.47 -12.28
C ASP A 299 -18.51 6.73 -12.13
N ALA A 300 -17.40 7.43 -12.39
CA ALA A 300 -16.07 6.91 -12.12
C ALA A 300 -15.24 7.93 -11.35
N LYS A 301 -14.29 7.42 -10.57
CA LYS A 301 -13.40 8.21 -9.74
C LYS A 301 -11.96 8.02 -10.15
N ASP A 302 -11.16 9.06 -9.97
CA ASP A 302 -9.72 8.98 -9.98
C ASP A 302 -9.20 9.00 -8.55
N LEU A 303 -8.27 8.08 -8.26
CA LEU A 303 -7.53 8.02 -7.01
C LEU A 303 -6.10 8.49 -7.28
N GLU A 304 -5.66 9.49 -6.54
CA GLU A 304 -4.27 9.93 -6.53
C GLU A 304 -3.63 9.60 -5.18
N VAL A 305 -2.44 9.04 -5.22
CA VAL A 305 -1.64 8.68 -4.05
C VAL A 305 -0.30 9.39 -4.15
N LYS A 306 0.18 9.95 -3.04
CA LYS A 306 1.48 10.59 -2.94
C LYS A 306 2.21 10.14 -1.69
N TRP A 307 3.51 9.95 -1.81
CA TRP A 307 4.43 9.74 -0.71
C TRP A 307 5.79 10.28 -1.12
N ASN A 308 6.30 11.29 -0.41
CA ASN A 308 7.48 12.05 -0.82
C ASN A 308 7.35 12.58 -2.27
N ASP A 309 8.31 12.24 -3.12
CA ASP A 309 8.41 12.55 -4.54
C ASP A 309 7.69 11.53 -5.44
N LYS A 310 7.22 10.41 -4.87
CA LYS A 310 6.46 9.38 -5.60
C LYS A 310 4.99 9.76 -5.69
N SER A 311 4.40 9.54 -6.86
CA SER A 311 2.97 9.70 -7.09
C SER A 311 2.42 8.58 -7.97
N GLU A 312 1.28 8.02 -7.56
CA GLU A 312 0.54 7.01 -8.32
C GLU A 312 -0.87 7.56 -8.63
N ILE A 313 -1.36 7.33 -9.84
CA ILE A 313 -2.70 7.78 -10.27
C ILE A 313 -3.45 6.61 -10.87
N PHE A 314 -4.61 6.31 -10.30
CA PHE A 314 -5.51 5.27 -10.76
C PHE A 314 -6.77 5.95 -11.31
N LYS A 315 -7.11 5.67 -12.58
CA LYS A 315 -8.18 6.38 -13.28
C LYS A 315 -9.39 5.49 -13.57
N GLY A 316 -10.56 6.10 -13.64
CA GLY A 316 -11.78 5.45 -14.11
C GLY A 316 -12.30 4.35 -13.17
N LEU A 317 -12.07 4.52 -11.86
CA LEU A 317 -12.45 3.54 -10.86
C LEU A 317 -13.96 3.58 -10.61
N ASN A 318 -14.67 2.53 -11.04
CA ASN A 318 -16.14 2.54 -11.18
C ASN A 318 -16.85 1.39 -10.46
N SER A 319 -16.17 0.66 -9.58
CA SER A 319 -16.78 -0.32 -8.66
C SER A 319 -15.78 -0.73 -7.57
N ALA A 320 -16.24 -1.16 -6.39
CA ALA A 320 -15.35 -1.60 -5.32
C ALA A 320 -14.38 -2.71 -5.76
N ASN A 321 -14.84 -3.67 -6.56
CA ASN A 321 -13.99 -4.71 -7.13
C ASN A 321 -12.93 -4.15 -8.07
N ASN A 322 -13.29 -3.17 -8.90
CA ASN A 322 -12.34 -2.49 -9.78
C ASN A 322 -11.31 -1.68 -8.98
N TRP A 323 -11.73 -0.98 -7.92
CA TRP A 323 -10.82 -0.31 -6.97
C TRP A 323 -9.82 -1.31 -6.37
N ILE A 324 -10.32 -2.39 -5.78
CA ILE A 324 -9.49 -3.42 -5.11
C ILE A 324 -8.51 -4.06 -6.10
N ALA A 325 -9.00 -4.52 -7.26
CA ALA A 325 -8.17 -5.18 -8.26
C ALA A 325 -7.11 -4.24 -8.84
N THR A 326 -7.49 -3.00 -9.17
CA THR A 326 -6.57 -2.02 -9.79
C THR A 326 -5.50 -1.56 -8.80
N ILE A 327 -5.88 -1.26 -7.56
CA ILE A 327 -4.94 -0.82 -6.52
C ILE A 327 -3.99 -1.97 -6.15
N ASN A 328 -4.50 -3.17 -5.87
CA ASN A 328 -3.66 -4.27 -5.39
C ASN A 328 -2.74 -4.86 -6.47
N SER A 329 -3.01 -4.61 -7.76
CA SER A 329 -2.14 -5.01 -8.85
C SER A 329 -1.19 -3.91 -9.33
N GLY A 330 -1.50 -2.64 -9.06
CA GLY A 330 -0.78 -1.49 -9.62
C GLY A 330 -0.06 -0.59 -8.61
N SER A 331 -0.39 -0.67 -7.32
CA SER A 331 0.20 0.20 -6.29
C SER A 331 1.39 -0.46 -5.61
N THR A 332 2.41 0.34 -5.32
CA THR A 332 3.55 -0.01 -4.45
C THR A 332 3.48 0.68 -3.08
N LEU A 333 2.47 1.52 -2.87
CA LEU A 333 2.30 2.36 -1.68
C LEU A 333 1.10 1.95 -0.83
N ILE A 334 0.01 1.52 -1.47
CA ILE A 334 -1.25 1.20 -0.80
C ILE A 334 -1.82 -0.15 -1.24
N LYS A 335 -2.73 -0.67 -0.41
CA LYS A 335 -3.59 -1.82 -0.70
C LYS A 335 -5.03 -1.44 -0.37
N ALA A 336 -5.96 -2.00 -1.13
CA ALA A 336 -7.39 -1.83 -0.90
C ALA A 336 -8.00 -3.14 -0.42
N TYR A 337 -8.88 -3.03 0.57
CA TYR A 337 -9.56 -4.15 1.20
C TYR A 337 -11.07 -3.98 1.05
N SER A 338 -11.76 -5.07 0.71
CA SER A 338 -13.19 -5.17 1.01
C SER A 338 -13.33 -5.15 2.53
N ASP A 339 -14.15 -4.27 3.10
CA ASP A 339 -14.34 -4.17 4.55
C ASP A 339 -14.86 -5.50 5.12
N THR A 340 -13.94 -6.34 5.61
CA THR A 340 -14.24 -7.65 6.20
C THR A 340 -13.72 -7.78 7.64
N GLY A 341 -13.34 -6.67 8.30
CA GLY A 341 -12.25 -6.72 9.28
C GLY A 341 -12.48 -6.28 10.72
N THR A 342 -13.65 -5.77 11.12
CA THR A 342 -13.94 -5.61 12.56
C THR A 342 -15.38 -6.01 12.84
N ALA A 343 -15.58 -6.87 13.85
CA ALA A 343 -16.82 -7.56 14.21
C ALA A 343 -17.97 -6.64 14.70
N SER A 344 -18.17 -5.47 14.11
CA SER A 344 -19.30 -4.58 14.38
C SER A 344 -19.92 -4.13 13.07
N LYS A 345 -20.98 -4.85 12.69
CA LYS A 345 -21.98 -4.51 11.66
C LYS A 345 -21.40 -4.10 10.30
N VAL A 346 -21.00 -5.14 9.56
CA VAL A 346 -20.82 -5.08 8.11
C VAL A 346 -22.19 -4.73 7.47
N VAL A 347 -22.35 -3.48 7.04
CA VAL A 347 -23.18 -3.22 5.86
C VAL A 347 -22.29 -3.67 4.72
N ILE A 348 -22.52 -4.91 4.26
CA ILE A 348 -21.91 -5.40 3.03
C ILE A 348 -22.19 -4.29 2.02
N MET A 349 -21.16 -3.79 1.34
CA MET A 349 -21.40 -3.12 0.07
C MET A 349 -22.15 -4.14 -0.75
N ASP A 350 -23.47 -4.03 -0.73
CA ASP A 350 -24.33 -4.82 -1.57
C ASP A 350 -23.72 -4.66 -2.95
N SER A 351 -23.30 -5.76 -3.55
CA SER A 351 -22.77 -5.79 -4.92
C SER A 351 -23.75 -5.14 -5.91
N GLY A 352 -25.01 -4.90 -5.50
CA GLY A 352 -26.03 -4.14 -6.20
C GLY A 352 -26.10 -2.63 -5.91
N THR A 353 -25.40 -2.06 -4.92
CA THR A 353 -25.39 -0.60 -4.65
C THR A 353 -24.01 0.02 -4.94
N SER A 354 -23.88 0.55 -6.16
CA SER A 354 -22.73 1.21 -6.79
C SER A 354 -22.26 2.52 -6.14
N THR A 355 -22.38 2.66 -4.83
CA THR A 355 -22.00 3.93 -4.18
C THR A 355 -20.48 4.04 -4.09
N MET A 356 -19.92 4.83 -5.00
CA MET A 356 -18.51 5.19 -5.02
C MET A 356 -18.10 5.90 -3.72
N PRO A 357 -16.82 5.83 -3.34
CA PRO A 357 -16.25 6.75 -2.36
C PRO A 357 -16.59 8.20 -2.71
N LEU A 358 -16.84 8.99 -1.67
CA LEU A 358 -16.98 10.44 -1.83
C LEU A 358 -15.68 11.06 -2.34
N ASN A 359 -15.79 12.20 -3.02
CA ASN A 359 -14.62 13.02 -3.29
C ASN A 359 -13.96 13.40 -1.98
N MET A 360 -12.64 13.41 -2.00
CA MET A 360 -11.81 13.60 -0.81
C MET A 360 -10.59 14.39 -1.26
N ASP A 361 -10.33 15.52 -0.62
CA ASP A 361 -9.06 16.24 -0.83
C ASP A 361 -7.90 15.50 -0.14
N TRP A 362 -6.66 15.95 -0.35
CA TRP A 362 -5.47 15.33 0.21
C TRP A 362 -5.62 15.02 1.70
N THR A 363 -5.68 13.72 2.00
CA THR A 363 -5.87 13.18 3.34
C THR A 363 -4.80 12.14 3.60
N ASN A 364 -4.12 12.25 4.74
CA ASN A 364 -3.13 11.26 5.13
C ASN A 364 -3.80 9.94 5.55
N LEU A 365 -3.13 8.82 5.32
CA LEU A 365 -3.49 7.58 6.00
C LEU A 365 -3.26 7.71 7.52
N GLY A 366 -3.85 6.80 8.29
CA GLY A 366 -3.58 6.70 9.72
C GLY A 366 -2.09 6.48 10.04
N ALA A 367 -1.72 6.71 11.30
CA ALA A 367 -0.36 6.46 11.75
C ALA A 367 -0.09 4.95 11.87
N GLY A 368 0.94 4.49 11.17
CA GLY A 368 1.55 3.19 11.38
C GLY A 368 2.62 3.24 12.48
N ASN A 369 3.19 2.08 12.82
CA ASN A 369 4.32 1.99 13.74
C ASN A 369 5.33 0.94 13.26
N ASP A 370 6.61 1.14 13.60
CA ASP A 370 7.72 0.33 13.10
C ASP A 370 7.97 -0.95 13.91
N GLY A 371 7.21 -1.19 14.97
CA GLY A 371 7.43 -2.32 15.88
C GLY A 371 8.78 -2.26 16.61
N ARG A 372 9.08 -1.12 17.26
CA ARG A 372 10.42 -0.77 17.76
C ARG A 372 10.93 -1.61 18.94
N ASN A 373 10.08 -2.36 19.64
CA ASN A 373 10.47 -3.11 20.85
C ASN A 373 10.94 -4.54 20.52
N VAL A 374 11.86 -4.65 19.57
CA VAL A 374 12.38 -5.96 19.12
C VAL A 374 13.07 -6.69 20.27
N SER A 375 12.78 -7.99 20.35
CA SER A 375 13.25 -8.88 21.39
C SER A 375 14.51 -9.63 20.98
N LEU A 376 15.18 -10.28 21.95
CA LEU A 376 16.28 -11.20 21.67
C LEU A 376 15.88 -12.33 20.70
N SER A 377 14.63 -12.80 20.74
CA SER A 377 14.11 -13.80 19.81
C SER A 377 14.04 -13.30 18.37
N ASP A 378 13.79 -12.00 18.15
CA ASP A 378 13.73 -11.42 16.81
C ASP A 378 15.13 -11.41 16.17
N TYR A 379 16.14 -10.97 16.92
CA TYR A 379 17.53 -11.04 16.47
C TYR A 379 18.01 -12.47 16.23
N ARG A 380 17.60 -13.42 17.06
CA ARG A 380 17.94 -14.84 16.88
C ARG A 380 17.36 -15.36 15.57
N ALA A 381 16.06 -15.16 15.33
CA ALA A 381 15.42 -15.60 14.11
C ALA A 381 16.00 -14.90 12.87
N ALA A 382 16.42 -13.63 12.99
CA ALA A 382 17.07 -12.90 11.91
C ALA A 382 18.45 -13.46 11.58
N TYR A 383 19.24 -13.83 12.59
CA TYR A 383 20.52 -14.52 12.39
C TYR A 383 20.32 -15.86 11.67
N GLU A 384 19.31 -16.64 12.08
CA GLU A 384 19.03 -17.93 11.45
C GLU A 384 18.55 -17.80 9.98
N ILE A 385 18.20 -16.61 9.49
CA ILE A 385 17.95 -16.37 8.06
C ILE A 385 19.27 -16.25 7.28
N ILE A 386 20.32 -15.71 7.90
CA ILE A 386 21.63 -15.47 7.26
C ILE A 386 22.68 -16.52 7.58
N GLU A 387 22.39 -17.47 8.47
CA GLU A 387 23.36 -18.46 8.96
C GLU A 387 23.99 -19.30 7.83
N GLU A 388 23.25 -19.58 6.76
CA GLU A 388 23.73 -20.33 5.59
C GLU A 388 24.18 -19.43 4.44
N GLU A 389 24.00 -18.11 4.56
CA GLU A 389 24.39 -17.15 3.54
C GLU A 389 25.86 -16.80 3.65
N ASN A 390 26.50 -16.52 2.52
CA ASN A 390 27.89 -16.11 2.50
C ASN A 390 27.96 -14.59 2.68
N TRP A 391 28.23 -14.15 3.91
CA TRP A 391 28.46 -12.76 4.29
C TRP A 391 29.81 -12.60 5.00
N ASP A 392 30.31 -11.37 5.12
CA ASP A 392 31.60 -11.09 5.76
C ASP A 392 31.40 -10.38 7.11
N TYR A 393 30.54 -9.36 7.14
CA TYR A 393 30.30 -8.53 8.32
C TYR A 393 28.84 -8.54 8.73
N LEU A 394 28.61 -8.60 10.05
CA LEU A 394 27.31 -8.35 10.66
C LEU A 394 27.36 -7.08 11.49
N VAL A 395 26.41 -6.18 11.27
CA VAL A 395 26.19 -4.97 12.09
C VAL A 395 24.77 -4.91 12.62
N LEU A 396 24.60 -4.34 13.81
CA LEU A 396 23.31 -4.17 14.47
C LEU A 396 23.07 -2.67 14.75
N PRO A 397 22.58 -1.89 13.77
CA PRO A 397 22.42 -0.45 13.91
C PRO A 397 21.58 -0.06 15.12
N GLY A 398 22.18 0.71 16.04
CA GLY A 398 21.53 1.17 17.27
C GLY A 398 21.33 0.10 18.35
N CYS A 399 21.76 -1.15 18.15
CA CYS A 399 21.60 -2.22 19.14
C CYS A 399 22.84 -2.38 20.01
N SER A 400 22.69 -2.05 21.28
CA SER A 400 23.72 -2.10 22.32
C SER A 400 23.43 -3.13 23.41
N ASP A 401 22.38 -3.96 23.26
CA ASP A 401 21.97 -4.93 24.28
C ASP A 401 23.01 -6.06 24.43
N PRO A 402 23.65 -6.21 25.60
CA PRO A 402 24.63 -7.26 25.85
C PRO A 402 24.06 -8.68 25.68
N ALA A 403 22.75 -8.89 25.90
CA ALA A 403 22.11 -10.19 25.68
C ALA A 403 22.08 -10.55 24.19
N VAL A 404 21.82 -9.57 23.32
CA VAL A 404 21.88 -9.74 21.86
C VAL A 404 23.34 -9.99 21.43
N HIS A 405 24.29 -9.20 21.93
CA HIS A 405 25.71 -9.37 21.59
C HIS A 405 26.25 -10.75 21.99
N ASN A 406 25.91 -11.24 23.18
CA ASN A 406 26.29 -12.58 23.63
C ASN A 406 25.65 -13.69 22.80
N MET A 407 24.41 -13.50 22.33
CA MET A 407 23.74 -14.42 21.42
C MET A 407 24.48 -14.50 20.08
N ILE A 408 24.83 -13.36 19.50
CA ILE A 408 25.64 -13.28 18.27
C ILE A 408 26.99 -13.95 18.45
N LYS A 409 27.68 -13.72 19.58
CA LYS A 409 28.93 -14.41 19.91
C LYS A 409 28.79 -15.93 19.88
N SER A 410 27.74 -16.45 20.51
CA SER A 410 27.51 -17.90 20.53
C SER A 410 27.22 -18.46 19.14
N LYS A 411 26.52 -17.70 18.29
CA LYS A 411 26.19 -18.10 16.92
C LYS A 411 27.42 -18.07 16.01
N LEU A 412 28.21 -17.00 16.04
CA LEU A 412 29.48 -16.89 15.29
C LEU A 412 30.48 -18.00 15.64
N ASN A 413 30.57 -18.40 16.90
CA ASN A 413 31.40 -19.55 17.29
C ASN A 413 30.92 -20.87 16.68
N THR A 414 29.61 -21.02 16.45
CA THR A 414 29.05 -22.16 15.74
C THR A 414 29.40 -22.11 14.25
N ASP A 415 29.26 -20.94 13.63
CA ASP A 415 29.63 -20.70 12.22
C ASP A 415 31.11 -21.00 11.96
N TRP A 416 32.00 -20.58 12.88
CA TRP A 416 33.42 -20.85 12.80
C TRP A 416 33.74 -22.36 12.81
N ILE A 417 33.03 -23.13 13.64
CA ILE A 417 33.15 -24.60 13.65
C ILE A 417 32.73 -25.20 12.29
N ASN A 418 31.79 -24.55 11.61
CA ASN A 418 31.29 -24.93 10.29
C ASN A 418 32.12 -24.36 9.12
N ASN A 419 33.28 -23.73 9.40
CA ASN A 419 34.19 -23.09 8.44
C ASN A 419 33.63 -21.83 7.74
N PHE A 420 32.73 -21.09 8.39
CA PHE A 420 32.34 -19.75 7.97
C PHE A 420 33.14 -18.70 8.76
N GLU A 421 33.86 -17.82 8.06
CA GLU A 421 34.66 -16.75 8.67
C GLU A 421 33.87 -15.43 8.75
N HIS A 422 32.82 -15.46 9.55
CA HIS A 422 31.92 -14.34 9.78
C HIS A 422 32.43 -13.45 10.94
N VAL A 423 32.29 -12.12 10.83
CA VAL A 423 32.71 -11.20 11.89
C VAL A 423 31.61 -10.19 12.23
N ALA A 424 31.28 -10.05 13.51
CA ALA A 424 30.38 -8.98 13.96
C ALA A 424 31.15 -7.71 14.32
N ARG A 425 30.61 -6.56 13.91
CA ARG A 425 31.03 -5.24 14.36
C ARG A 425 29.93 -4.72 15.28
N LEU A 426 30.20 -4.71 16.57
CA LEU A 426 29.23 -4.36 17.60
C LEU A 426 29.66 -3.05 18.26
N GLY A 427 28.72 -2.30 18.82
CA GLY A 427 29.04 -1.08 19.52
C GLY A 427 28.09 -0.84 20.69
N HIS A 428 28.50 0.09 21.55
CA HIS A 428 27.76 0.40 22.78
C HIS A 428 26.78 1.55 22.63
N ASP A 429 25.93 1.72 23.66
CA ASP A 429 24.99 2.83 23.74
C ASP A 429 25.69 4.15 24.10
N THR A 430 24.97 5.25 24.02
CA THR A 430 25.43 6.56 24.51
C THR A 430 25.44 6.64 26.03
N GLY A 431 26.28 7.51 26.60
CA GLY A 431 26.36 7.76 28.04
C GLY A 431 27.03 6.64 28.85
N VAL A 432 27.74 5.71 28.19
CA VAL A 432 28.46 4.63 28.88
C VAL A 432 29.80 5.11 29.42
N THR A 433 30.24 4.51 30.51
CA THR A 433 31.57 4.71 31.09
C THR A 433 32.60 3.78 30.45
N ILE A 434 33.88 4.15 30.51
CA ILE A 434 34.95 3.25 30.07
C ILE A 434 34.94 1.90 30.81
N GLY A 435 34.57 1.90 32.10
CA GLY A 435 34.50 0.67 32.90
C GLY A 435 33.46 -0.31 32.35
N GLU A 436 32.31 0.20 31.89
CA GLU A 436 31.26 -0.61 31.26
C GLU A 436 31.72 -1.16 29.91
N VAL A 437 32.32 -0.32 29.05
CA VAL A 437 32.85 -0.76 27.75
C VAL A 437 33.90 -1.86 27.92
N ILE A 438 34.82 -1.70 28.88
CA ILE A 438 35.82 -2.73 29.22
C ILE A 438 35.14 -4.02 29.70
N GLY A 439 34.12 -3.91 30.57
CA GLY A 439 33.36 -5.07 31.02
C GLY A 439 32.68 -5.82 29.88
N TRP A 440 32.16 -5.10 28.89
CA TRP A 440 31.56 -5.71 27.70
C TRP A 440 32.63 -6.36 26.81
N ALA A 441 33.76 -5.67 26.59
CA ALA A 441 34.89 -6.19 25.82
C ALA A 441 35.43 -7.50 26.40
N ASP A 442 35.57 -7.59 27.73
CA ASP A 442 36.04 -8.80 28.41
C ASP A 442 35.07 -9.98 28.23
N GLY A 443 33.76 -9.73 28.36
CA GLY A 443 32.74 -10.75 28.12
C GLY A 443 32.62 -11.18 26.65
N LEU A 444 32.78 -10.22 25.73
CA LEU A 444 32.65 -10.45 24.29
C LEU A 444 33.94 -10.88 23.61
N ARG A 445 35.08 -10.86 24.31
CA ARG A 445 36.41 -11.18 23.76
C ARG A 445 36.39 -12.44 22.91
N ASP A 446 36.53 -12.25 21.61
CA ASP A 446 36.48 -13.28 20.59
C ASP A 446 37.12 -12.71 19.31
N LYS A 447 37.78 -13.54 18.51
CA LYS A 447 38.35 -13.09 17.23
C LYS A 447 37.28 -12.78 16.17
N LEU A 448 36.05 -13.26 16.39
CA LEU A 448 34.91 -13.08 15.50
C LEU A 448 34.09 -11.84 15.87
N ILE A 449 34.48 -11.10 16.91
CA ILE A 449 33.78 -9.90 17.35
C ILE A 449 34.79 -8.76 17.47
N ASP A 450 34.48 -7.67 16.79
CA ASP A 450 35.11 -6.39 17.04
C ASP A 450 34.13 -5.47 17.74
N LEU A 451 34.43 -5.14 19.00
CA LEU A 451 33.72 -4.11 19.73
C LEU A 451 34.28 -2.74 19.32
N VAL A 452 33.42 -1.89 18.80
CA VAL A 452 33.71 -0.52 18.37
C VAL A 452 33.29 0.45 19.46
N SER A 453 34.14 1.42 19.76
CA SER A 453 33.85 2.51 20.69
C SER A 453 34.19 3.86 20.06
N ALA A 454 33.35 4.86 20.31
CA ALA A 454 33.42 6.17 19.68
C ALA A 454 33.20 7.30 20.70
N GLY A 455 33.98 7.32 21.79
CA GLY A 455 33.67 8.17 22.95
C GLY A 455 32.54 7.60 23.81
N SER A 456 32.18 8.30 24.90
CA SER A 456 31.06 7.91 25.77
C SER A 456 29.72 8.07 25.10
N ASP A 457 29.59 9.04 24.19
CA ASP A 457 28.32 9.48 23.62
C ASP A 457 28.22 9.23 22.10
N GLY A 458 29.28 8.70 21.47
CA GLY A 458 29.25 8.23 20.09
C GLY A 458 29.76 9.22 19.03
N ILE A 459 29.31 9.04 17.79
CA ILE A 459 29.75 9.80 16.60
C ILE A 459 28.82 10.97 16.28
N LYS A 460 29.40 12.02 15.67
CA LYS A 460 28.69 13.10 14.97
C LYS A 460 28.60 12.74 13.50
N HIS A 461 27.41 12.78 12.93
CA HIS A 461 27.20 12.60 11.49
C HIS A 461 26.13 13.57 11.00
N THR A 462 26.22 14.00 9.74
CA THR A 462 25.20 14.84 9.12
C THR A 462 24.04 13.97 8.64
N ASN A 463 22.82 14.30 9.04
CA ASN A 463 21.63 13.70 8.45
C ASN A 463 21.48 14.19 7.00
N ARG A 464 21.45 13.25 6.05
CA ARG A 464 21.43 13.56 4.61
C ARG A 464 20.17 14.29 4.11
N TYR A 465 19.09 14.27 4.89
CA TYR A 465 17.80 14.86 4.51
C TYR A 465 17.57 16.23 5.13
N THR A 466 18.18 16.49 6.29
CA THR A 466 17.95 17.71 7.07
C THR A 466 19.18 18.60 7.17
N ASP A 467 20.33 18.12 6.72
CA ASP A 467 21.66 18.74 6.86
C ASP A 467 22.03 19.07 8.32
N LYS A 468 21.33 18.48 9.30
CA LYS A 468 21.59 18.66 10.72
C LYS A 468 22.60 17.64 11.21
N VAL A 469 23.48 18.07 12.12
CA VAL A 469 24.41 17.17 12.82
C VAL A 469 23.65 16.41 13.89
N GLU A 470 23.79 15.08 13.86
CA GLU A 470 23.12 14.12 14.72
C GLU A 470 24.14 13.28 15.52
N THR A 471 23.77 12.86 16.74
CA THR A 471 24.56 11.99 17.61
C THR A 471 24.18 10.51 17.42
N GLY A 472 25.03 9.71 16.79
CA GLY A 472 24.83 8.26 16.72
C GLY A 472 25.64 7.53 17.80
N SER A 473 25.07 6.56 18.49
CA SER A 473 25.80 5.70 19.45
C SER A 473 26.97 4.94 18.79
N ALA A 474 27.80 4.28 19.59
CA ALA A 474 28.90 3.47 19.05
C ALA A 474 28.39 2.26 18.22
N ALA A 475 27.15 1.81 18.42
CA ALA A 475 26.51 0.82 17.54
C ALA A 475 26.36 1.34 16.09
N TYR A 476 26.10 2.64 15.91
CA TYR A 476 26.14 3.28 14.59
C TYR A 476 27.57 3.49 14.09
N ALA A 477 28.50 3.78 15.00
CA ALA A 477 29.92 3.84 14.65
C ALA A 477 30.44 2.50 14.09
N ALA A 478 29.95 1.37 14.60
CA ALA A 478 30.27 0.05 14.08
C ALA A 478 29.82 -0.15 12.62
N CYS A 479 28.73 0.49 12.21
CA CYS A 479 28.24 0.47 10.83
C CYS A 479 29.22 1.18 9.89
N ILE A 480 29.64 2.41 10.21
CA ILE A 480 30.58 3.14 9.36
C ILE A 480 31.97 2.48 9.34
N VAL A 481 32.40 1.89 10.46
CA VAL A 481 33.63 1.08 10.49
C VAL A 481 33.49 -0.08 9.52
N ALA A 482 32.43 -0.90 9.61
CA ALA A 482 32.20 -2.02 8.70
C ALA A 482 32.20 -1.60 7.23
N GLY A 483 31.55 -0.47 6.91
CA GLY A 483 31.53 0.07 5.55
C GLY A 483 32.91 0.50 5.09
N ASN A 484 33.69 1.14 5.95
CA ASN A 484 35.05 1.53 5.65
C ASN A 484 35.98 0.31 5.48
N GLU A 485 35.90 -0.70 6.34
CA GLU A 485 36.68 -1.94 6.18
C GLU A 485 36.32 -2.66 4.87
N SER A 486 35.06 -2.60 4.44
CA SER A 486 34.59 -3.29 3.24
C SER A 486 35.20 -2.80 1.92
N LYS A 487 35.68 -1.55 1.89
CA LYS A 487 36.37 -0.97 0.72
C LYS A 487 37.88 -1.16 0.75
N HIS A 488 38.46 -1.58 1.88
CA HIS A 488 39.89 -1.70 2.06
C HIS A 488 40.40 -3.12 1.75
N SER A 489 41.63 -3.19 1.25
CA SER A 489 42.29 -4.47 1.00
C SER A 489 42.64 -5.15 2.33
N ILE A 490 42.77 -6.48 2.32
CA ILE A 490 43.24 -7.27 3.49
C ILE A 490 44.61 -6.76 4.01
N SER A 491 45.41 -6.11 3.16
CA SER A 491 46.72 -5.56 3.52
C SER A 491 46.69 -4.13 4.08
N THR A 492 45.55 -3.45 4.05
CA THR A 492 45.44 -2.06 4.53
C THR A 492 45.16 -2.08 6.03
N ASP A 493 46.15 -1.67 6.81
CA ASP A 493 45.94 -1.38 8.22
C ASP A 493 45.07 -0.14 8.39
N LEU A 494 44.05 -0.24 9.24
CA LEU A 494 43.08 0.82 9.50
C LEU A 494 43.53 1.78 10.60
N LEU A 495 44.72 1.58 11.19
CA LEU A 495 45.25 2.35 12.32
C LEU A 495 45.41 3.87 12.11
N SER A 496 45.02 4.45 10.96
CA SER A 496 44.96 5.90 10.73
C SER A 496 43.96 6.30 9.63
N VAL A 497 42.92 5.49 9.41
CA VAL A 497 41.93 5.78 8.37
C VAL A 497 40.87 6.75 8.89
N TYR A 498 40.60 7.80 8.13
CA TYR A 498 39.50 8.70 8.39
C TYR A 498 38.16 8.03 8.05
N LEU A 499 37.18 8.19 8.93
CA LEU A 499 35.82 7.69 8.71
C LEU A 499 35.03 8.75 7.92
N ASP A 500 34.88 8.52 6.62
CA ASP A 500 34.10 9.38 5.73
C ASP A 500 32.64 9.48 6.22
N GLY A 501 32.13 10.70 6.44
CA GLY A 501 30.77 10.93 6.96
C GLY A 501 30.67 11.06 8.49
N VAL A 502 31.79 10.94 9.22
CA VAL A 502 31.88 11.32 10.63
C VAL A 502 32.49 12.71 10.75
N GLU A 503 31.75 13.65 11.35
CA GLU A 503 32.23 15.02 11.59
C GLU A 503 33.06 15.14 12.87
N GLY A 504 32.96 14.17 13.77
CA GLY A 504 33.68 14.13 15.04
C GLY A 504 33.04 13.19 16.05
N LEU A 505 33.44 13.32 17.31
CA LEU A 505 32.95 12.50 18.42
C LEU A 505 32.21 13.35 19.47
N PHE A 506 31.30 12.72 20.20
CA PHE A 506 30.73 13.23 21.45
C PHE A 506 31.32 12.44 22.63
N GLY A 507 31.75 13.16 23.67
CA GLY A 507 32.39 12.54 24.83
C GLY A 507 33.67 11.79 24.49
N GLU A 508 34.60 12.42 23.75
CA GLU A 508 35.85 11.79 23.32
C GLU A 508 36.62 11.19 24.50
N TRP A 509 37.06 9.93 24.36
CA TRP A 509 37.90 9.28 25.35
C TRP A 509 39.25 10.01 25.49
N SER A 510 39.71 10.20 26.73
CA SER A 510 41.06 10.68 26.96
C SER A 510 42.10 9.71 26.40
N LYS A 511 43.34 10.17 26.22
CA LYS A 511 44.44 9.32 25.75
C LYS A 511 44.61 8.05 26.60
N ALA A 512 44.59 8.20 27.92
CA ALA A 512 44.75 7.08 28.85
C ALA A 512 43.56 6.10 28.77
N GLU A 513 42.35 6.61 28.52
CA GLU A 513 41.16 5.78 28.33
C GLU A 513 41.24 4.98 27.02
N ARG A 514 41.69 5.59 25.93
CA ARG A 514 41.91 4.87 24.66
C ARG A 514 42.98 3.80 24.76
N GLU A 515 44.10 4.09 25.44
CA GLU A 515 45.15 3.10 25.70
C GLU A 515 44.57 1.89 26.45
N ARG A 516 43.74 2.14 27.47
CA ARG A 516 43.04 1.07 28.19
C ARG A 516 42.06 0.30 27.31
N LEU A 517 41.32 0.95 26.41
CA LEU A 517 40.42 0.26 25.49
C LEU A 517 41.19 -0.66 24.53
N LEU A 518 42.35 -0.21 24.04
CA LEU A 518 43.22 -1.01 23.17
C LEU A 518 43.78 -2.25 23.88
N ASP A 519 44.10 -2.16 25.18
CA ASP A 519 44.54 -3.32 25.98
C ASP A 519 43.49 -4.45 26.04
N PHE A 520 42.21 -4.11 25.85
CA PHE A 520 41.09 -5.06 25.79
C PHE A 520 40.65 -5.41 24.36
N GLY A 521 41.39 -4.96 23.34
CA GLY A 521 41.09 -5.25 21.94
C GLY A 521 39.88 -4.47 21.38
N VAL A 522 39.48 -3.37 22.02
CA VAL A 522 38.38 -2.52 21.54
C VAL A 522 38.89 -1.63 20.41
N LYS A 523 38.15 -1.58 19.29
CA LYS A 523 38.39 -0.65 18.19
C LYS A 523 37.88 0.75 18.57
N SER A 524 38.77 1.58 19.12
CA SER A 524 38.43 2.96 19.48
C SER A 524 38.62 3.92 18.31
N ILE A 525 37.60 4.74 18.03
CA ILE A 525 37.70 5.88 17.12
C ILE A 525 38.31 7.07 17.87
N LYS A 526 39.14 7.85 17.18
CA LYS A 526 39.85 9.01 17.71
C LYS A 526 39.56 10.25 16.88
#